data_AF-A0A1C3Y4G3-F1
#
_entry.id   AF-A0A1C3Y4G3-F1
#
_cell.length_a   1.000
_cell.length_b   1.000
_cell.length_c   1.000
_cell.angle_alpha   90.00
_cell.angle_beta   90.00
_cell.angle_gamma   90.00
#
_symmetry.space_group_name_H-M   'P 1'
#
loop_
_entity.id
_entity.type
_entity.pdbx_description
1 polymer ?
#
loop_
_entity_poly.entity_id
_entity_poly.type
_entity_poly.pdbx_seq_one_letter_code
_entity_poly.pdbx_strand_id
1 'polypeptide(L)'
;MANHKPFAGDVYLPVFDINDPISGDILENSYDTDGDQLRLNFVNGQRIKQPADADDPATTTIIEGKYGTLTIRSDGTYIYALDHSKPEVAALGPGDRLVDQFNFKISDGKGATDFGLLDIAVDLPERGDVFVGFEDVGQHDFPTGYKGFDWGAWRDGDDATVHEEADGNHYLSGGVFWTPIYSADGGPFQIEQFEVANGTSNYDNVLTIEGRLNDNIVFSTTVTVTADSIDDPQLIDLSAYGEIDYLLLDSEPIVTDTSGPDYFGAQYDNFHFIV
;
A
#
# COMPACT_ATOMS: atom_id res chain seq x y z
N MET A 1 -16.18 4.14 42.51
CA MET A 1 -15.33 4.99 41.66
C MET A 1 -16.22 5.99 40.95
N ALA A 2 -15.74 7.19 40.67
CA ALA A 2 -16.50 8.15 39.88
C ALA A 2 -16.58 7.63 38.44
N ASN A 3 -17.73 7.81 37.78
CA ASN A 3 -17.91 7.45 36.38
C ASN A 3 -17.25 8.49 35.49
N HIS A 4 -16.21 8.11 34.76
CA HIS A 4 -15.59 8.94 33.74
C HIS A 4 -16.40 8.88 32.44
N LYS A 5 -16.26 9.90 31.62
CA LYS A 5 -16.88 9.95 30.30
C LYS A 5 -16.04 9.05 29.36
N PRO A 6 -16.67 8.27 28.46
CA PRO A 6 -15.92 7.54 27.45
C PRO A 6 -15.24 8.51 26.49
N PHE A 7 -14.16 8.07 25.86
CA PHE A 7 -13.47 8.76 24.77
C PHE A 7 -13.81 8.10 23.44
N ALA A 8 -14.39 8.86 22.52
CA ALA A 8 -14.58 8.43 21.14
C ALA A 8 -13.42 8.96 20.29
N GLY A 9 -12.53 8.07 19.86
CA GLY A 9 -11.43 8.44 18.97
C GLY A 9 -11.87 8.44 17.52
N ASP A 10 -11.42 9.42 16.75
CA ASP A 10 -11.66 9.45 15.31
C ASP A 10 -10.97 8.27 14.62
N VAL A 11 -11.59 7.75 13.56
CA VAL A 11 -11.09 6.65 12.74
C VAL A 11 -10.93 7.15 11.31
N TYR A 12 -9.74 6.95 10.75
CA TYR A 12 -9.41 7.34 9.39
C TYR A 12 -8.90 6.12 8.63
N LEU A 13 -9.62 5.73 7.58
CA LEU A 13 -9.19 4.66 6.67
C LEU A 13 -8.97 5.22 5.26
N PRO A 14 -7.70 5.33 4.81
CA PRO A 14 -7.40 5.52 3.40
C PRO A 14 -7.55 4.19 2.65
N VAL A 15 -8.18 4.22 1.48
CA VAL A 15 -8.42 3.05 0.63
C VAL A 15 -8.00 3.32 -0.81
N PHE A 16 -7.29 2.36 -1.39
CA PHE A 16 -6.67 2.44 -2.71
C PHE A 16 -7.40 1.60 -3.76
N ASP A 17 -8.04 0.50 -3.36
CA ASP A 17 -8.88 -0.31 -4.25
C ASP A 17 -10.37 0.06 -4.08
N ILE A 18 -10.97 0.55 -5.16
CA ILE A 18 -12.37 0.99 -5.21
C ILE A 18 -13.37 -0.13 -5.47
N ASN A 19 -12.89 -1.33 -5.83
CA ASN A 19 -13.72 -2.46 -6.21
C ASN A 19 -14.02 -3.38 -5.02
N ASP A 20 -13.17 -3.36 -4.00
CA ASP A 20 -13.31 -4.19 -2.82
C ASP A 20 -14.11 -3.51 -1.68
N PRO A 21 -14.97 -4.25 -0.97
CA PRO A 21 -15.65 -3.72 0.21
C PRO A 21 -14.64 -3.39 1.32
N ILE A 22 -14.74 -2.19 1.87
CA ILE A 22 -13.87 -1.69 2.93
C ILE A 22 -14.36 -2.23 4.27
N SER A 23 -13.52 -2.90 5.03
CA SER A 23 -13.88 -3.37 6.38
C SER A 23 -13.02 -2.74 7.46
N GLY A 24 -13.56 -2.59 8.65
CA GLY A 24 -12.86 -2.01 9.79
C GLY A 24 -13.69 -2.04 11.08
N ASP A 25 -13.18 -1.38 12.11
CA ASP A 25 -13.88 -1.19 13.39
C ASP A 25 -13.93 0.30 13.75
N ILE A 26 -15.14 0.84 13.89
CA ILE A 26 -15.35 2.25 14.23
C ILE A 26 -14.98 2.56 15.69
N LEU A 27 -14.82 1.54 16.53
CA LEU A 27 -14.48 1.68 17.94
C LEU A 27 -12.99 1.48 18.24
N GLU A 28 -12.15 1.23 17.23
CA GLU A 28 -10.73 0.90 17.40
C GLU A 28 -9.96 1.94 18.24
N ASN A 29 -10.25 3.23 18.05
CA ASN A 29 -9.62 4.32 18.79
C ASN A 29 -10.43 4.80 20.01
N SER A 30 -11.48 4.08 20.38
CA SER A 30 -12.38 4.45 21.48
C SER A 30 -12.09 3.64 22.73
N TYR A 31 -12.11 4.29 23.89
CA TYR A 31 -11.93 3.62 25.19
C TYR A 31 -12.68 4.34 26.31
N ASP A 32 -12.88 3.62 27.42
CA ASP A 32 -13.35 4.19 28.67
C ASP A 32 -12.28 4.03 29.75
N THR A 33 -12.00 5.09 30.51
CA THR A 33 -10.91 5.08 31.51
C THR A 33 -11.21 4.18 32.70
N ASP A 34 -12.48 3.95 33.01
CA ASP A 34 -12.90 3.04 34.08
C ASP A 34 -13.06 1.59 33.60
N GLY A 35 -12.83 1.34 32.29
CA GLY A 35 -12.96 0.03 31.67
C GLY A 35 -14.41 -0.39 31.42
N ASP A 36 -15.35 0.56 31.40
CA ASP A 36 -16.74 0.28 31.09
C ASP A 36 -16.93 -0.10 29.62
N GLN A 37 -17.89 -1.00 29.38
CA GLN A 37 -18.17 -1.48 28.03
C GLN A 37 -18.77 -0.35 27.18
N LEU A 38 -18.09 -0.04 26.08
CA LEU A 38 -18.57 0.93 25.12
C LEU A 38 -19.75 0.38 24.32
N ARG A 39 -20.72 1.26 24.06
CA ARG A 39 -21.87 0.98 23.20
C ARG A 39 -21.97 2.01 22.09
N LEU A 40 -21.91 1.55 20.85
CA LEU A 40 -22.19 2.36 19.67
C LEU A 40 -23.69 2.61 19.56
N ASN A 41 -24.13 3.85 19.79
CA ASN A 41 -25.56 4.18 19.84
C ASN A 41 -26.10 4.77 18.55
N PHE A 42 -25.34 5.66 17.91
CA PHE A 42 -25.76 6.35 16.71
C PHE A 42 -24.61 6.49 15.73
N VAL A 43 -24.93 6.50 14.44
CA VAL A 43 -24.05 6.89 13.34
C VAL A 43 -24.88 7.75 12.39
N ASN A 44 -24.40 8.96 12.05
CA ASN A 44 -25.14 9.98 11.29
C ASN A 44 -26.56 10.25 11.80
N GLY A 45 -26.74 10.21 13.13
CA GLY A 45 -28.04 10.38 13.79
C GLY A 45 -29.00 9.19 13.67
N GLN A 46 -28.64 8.15 12.89
CA GLN A 46 -29.38 6.90 12.83
C GLN A 46 -29.02 6.02 14.02
N ARG A 47 -30.03 5.48 14.70
CA ARG A 47 -29.83 4.61 15.86
C ARG A 47 -29.30 3.25 15.39
N ILE A 48 -28.20 2.81 15.98
CA ILE A 48 -27.66 1.48 15.79
C ILE A 48 -28.50 0.49 16.60
N LYS A 49 -29.00 -0.54 15.91
CA LYS A 49 -29.71 -1.65 16.57
C LYS A 49 -28.77 -2.29 17.58
N GLN A 50 -29.30 -2.67 18.74
CA GLN A 50 -28.57 -3.39 19.75
C GLN A 50 -29.11 -4.82 19.82
N PRO A 51 -28.27 -5.81 20.15
CA PRO A 51 -28.75 -7.14 20.48
C PRO A 51 -29.71 -7.08 21.69
N ALA A 52 -30.59 -8.09 21.79
CA ALA A 52 -31.57 -8.14 22.89
C ALA A 52 -30.87 -8.44 24.22
N ASP A 53 -29.91 -9.37 24.17
CA ASP A 53 -29.07 -9.78 25.30
C ASP A 53 -27.58 -9.54 25.00
N ALA A 54 -26.74 -9.48 26.04
CA ALA A 54 -25.31 -9.15 25.88
C ALA A 54 -24.50 -10.24 25.14
N ASP A 55 -24.98 -11.49 25.18
CA ASP A 55 -24.33 -12.64 24.56
C ASP A 55 -24.85 -12.92 23.14
N ASP A 56 -25.85 -12.17 22.68
CA ASP A 56 -26.39 -12.32 21.32
C ASP A 56 -25.42 -11.77 20.27
N PRO A 57 -25.45 -12.32 19.04
CA PRO A 57 -24.66 -11.78 17.94
C PRO A 57 -24.94 -10.29 17.70
N ALA A 58 -23.90 -9.53 17.38
CA ALA A 58 -24.05 -8.13 17.05
C ALA A 58 -25.02 -7.93 15.88
N THR A 59 -25.85 -6.90 16.00
CA THR A 59 -26.92 -6.63 15.03
C THR A 59 -26.45 -5.63 13.99
N THR A 60 -26.91 -5.81 12.75
CA THR A 60 -26.50 -4.97 11.61
C THR A 60 -27.47 -3.82 11.37
N THR A 61 -26.91 -2.66 11.05
CA THR A 61 -27.60 -1.45 10.60
C THR A 61 -26.96 -0.96 9.30
N ILE A 62 -27.79 -0.60 8.32
CA ILE A 62 -27.33 -0.05 7.04
C ILE A 62 -27.54 1.46 7.06
N ILE A 63 -26.53 2.21 6.63
CA ILE A 63 -26.48 3.66 6.61
C ILE A 63 -26.01 4.10 5.23
N GLU A 64 -26.81 4.90 4.55
CA GLU A 64 -26.41 5.49 3.26
C GLU A 64 -25.43 6.63 3.52
N GLY A 65 -24.24 6.49 2.93
CA GLY A 65 -23.21 7.51 2.89
C GLY A 65 -23.35 8.40 1.66
N LYS A 66 -22.46 9.40 1.57
CA LYS A 66 -22.37 10.28 0.41
C LYS A 66 -21.92 9.54 -0.83
N TYR A 67 -20.98 8.60 -0.74
CA TYR A 67 -20.38 7.92 -1.91
C TYR A 67 -20.64 6.41 -1.94
N GLY A 68 -21.26 5.86 -0.91
CA GLY A 68 -21.50 4.43 -0.80
C GLY A 68 -22.42 4.09 0.35
N THR A 69 -22.40 2.83 0.78
CA THR A 69 -23.29 2.30 1.83
C THR A 69 -22.46 1.67 2.94
N LEU A 70 -22.65 2.16 4.17
CA LEU A 70 -22.03 1.63 5.39
C LEU A 70 -22.95 0.59 6.05
N THR A 71 -22.48 -0.65 6.09
CA THR A 71 -23.09 -1.75 6.84
C THR A 71 -22.33 -1.91 8.16
N ILE A 72 -22.86 -1.34 9.24
CA ILE A 72 -22.24 -1.29 10.57
C ILE A 72 -22.92 -2.28 11.53
N ARG A 73 -22.13 -2.98 12.34
CA ARG A 73 -22.60 -3.87 13.40
C ARG A 73 -22.51 -3.17 14.76
N SER A 74 -23.34 -3.61 15.71
CA SER A 74 -23.37 -3.03 17.05
C SER A 74 -22.09 -3.23 17.87
N ASP A 75 -21.22 -4.16 17.45
CA ASP A 75 -19.89 -4.40 18.02
C ASP A 75 -18.83 -3.41 17.52
N GLY A 76 -19.16 -2.54 16.55
CA GLY A 76 -18.25 -1.57 15.96
C GLY A 76 -17.70 -1.98 14.59
N THR A 77 -17.74 -3.27 14.26
CA THR A 77 -17.25 -3.77 12.98
C THR A 77 -18.16 -3.33 11.82
N TYR A 78 -17.58 -2.94 10.70
CA TYR A 78 -18.34 -2.51 9.53
C TYR A 78 -17.77 -3.03 8.22
N ILE A 79 -18.63 -2.98 7.20
CA ILE A 79 -18.26 -3.05 5.80
C ILE A 79 -18.85 -1.83 5.10
N TYR A 80 -18.07 -1.13 4.27
CA TYR A 80 -18.51 -0.04 3.44
C TYR A 80 -18.30 -0.40 1.97
N ALA A 81 -19.33 -0.23 1.15
CA ALA A 81 -19.28 -0.50 -0.29
C ALA A 81 -19.49 0.80 -1.06
N LEU A 82 -18.57 1.13 -1.97
CA LEU A 82 -18.70 2.25 -2.90
C LEU A 82 -19.86 2.02 -3.87
N ASP A 83 -20.61 3.09 -4.14
CA ASP A 83 -21.68 3.07 -5.13
C ASP A 83 -21.16 3.64 -6.46
N HIS A 84 -20.70 2.74 -7.32
CA HIS A 84 -20.20 3.04 -8.67
C HIS A 84 -21.26 3.63 -9.62
N SER A 85 -22.53 3.66 -9.23
CA SER A 85 -23.57 4.37 -9.99
C SER A 85 -23.55 5.90 -9.75
N LYS A 86 -22.85 6.36 -8.71
CA LYS A 86 -22.73 7.80 -8.41
C LYS A 86 -21.75 8.46 -9.39
N PRO A 87 -22.11 9.61 -9.99
CA PRO A 87 -21.24 10.30 -10.95
C PRO A 87 -19.86 10.65 -10.41
N GLU A 88 -19.75 11.01 -9.13
CA GLU A 88 -18.48 11.34 -8.48
C GLU A 88 -17.57 10.13 -8.34
N VAL A 89 -18.14 8.95 -8.05
CA VAL A 89 -17.39 7.70 -7.95
C VAL A 89 -17.01 7.21 -9.36
N ALA A 90 -17.92 7.28 -10.32
CA ALA A 90 -17.66 6.94 -11.71
C ALA A 90 -16.66 7.88 -12.41
N ALA A 91 -16.45 9.08 -11.87
CA ALA A 91 -15.51 10.06 -12.39
C ALA A 91 -14.15 10.03 -11.67
N LEU A 92 -13.96 9.17 -10.67
CA LEU A 92 -12.68 9.01 -9.99
C LEU A 92 -11.59 8.61 -10.99
N GLY A 93 -10.57 9.47 -11.12
CA GLY A 93 -9.36 9.19 -11.87
C GLY A 93 -8.12 9.12 -10.95
N PRO A 94 -6.95 8.79 -11.52
CA PRO A 94 -5.70 8.81 -10.78
C PRO A 94 -5.45 10.16 -10.07
N GLY A 95 -5.06 10.10 -8.80
CA GLY A 95 -4.84 11.26 -7.93
C GLY A 95 -6.11 11.86 -7.33
N ASP A 96 -7.30 11.40 -7.71
CA ASP A 96 -8.54 11.89 -7.13
C ASP A 96 -8.79 11.28 -5.74
N ARG A 97 -9.39 12.10 -4.88
CA ARG A 97 -9.75 11.72 -3.52
C ARG A 97 -11.21 12.04 -3.21
N LEU A 98 -11.94 11.05 -2.73
CA LEU A 98 -13.27 11.20 -2.10
C LEU A 98 -13.18 10.87 -0.62
N VAL A 99 -13.93 11.59 0.22
CA VAL A 99 -14.02 11.29 1.66
C VAL A 99 -15.49 11.24 2.05
N ASP A 100 -15.94 10.09 2.54
CA ASP A 100 -17.24 9.92 3.17
C ASP A 100 -17.08 9.98 4.70
N GLN A 101 -17.90 10.81 5.35
CA GLN A 101 -17.76 11.11 6.77
C GLN A 101 -19.01 10.68 7.55
N PHE A 102 -18.78 9.94 8.63
CA PHE A 102 -19.82 9.43 9.52
C PHE A 102 -19.56 9.88 10.95
N ASN A 103 -20.45 10.72 11.49
CA ASN A 103 -20.40 11.11 12.90
C ASN A 103 -21.05 10.02 13.76
N PHE A 104 -20.30 9.44 14.67
CA PHE A 104 -20.79 8.39 15.55
C PHE A 104 -20.84 8.83 17.01
N LYS A 105 -21.72 8.20 17.78
CA LYS A 105 -21.93 8.47 19.20
C LYS A 105 -21.82 7.19 20.01
N ILE A 106 -20.93 7.18 21.00
CA ILE A 106 -20.76 6.07 21.94
C ILE A 106 -21.32 6.42 23.33
N SER A 107 -21.45 5.40 24.17
CA SER A 107 -21.88 5.49 25.57
C SER A 107 -21.13 4.46 26.42
N ASP A 108 -20.87 4.81 27.67
CA ASP A 108 -20.33 3.90 28.71
C ASP A 108 -21.41 2.98 29.32
N GLY A 109 -22.69 3.26 29.05
CA GLY A 109 -23.83 2.53 29.60
C GLY A 109 -24.20 2.96 31.02
N LYS A 110 -23.49 3.93 31.59
CA LYS A 110 -23.72 4.57 32.89
C LYS A 110 -24.20 6.01 32.78
N GLY A 111 -24.36 6.50 31.54
CA GLY A 111 -25.06 7.74 31.22
C GLY A 111 -24.18 8.82 30.62
N ALA A 112 -22.87 8.58 30.49
CA ALA A 112 -21.98 9.46 29.75
C ALA A 112 -21.85 9.00 28.29
N THR A 113 -21.66 9.96 27.40
CA THR A 113 -21.59 9.72 25.95
C THR A 113 -20.57 10.62 25.31
N ASP A 114 -19.95 10.16 24.23
CA ASP A 114 -19.05 10.97 23.42
C ASP A 114 -19.30 10.81 21.92
N PHE A 115 -18.70 11.68 21.13
CA PHE A 115 -18.78 11.68 19.67
C PHE A 115 -17.41 11.54 19.04
N GLY A 116 -17.34 10.80 17.94
CA GLY A 116 -16.16 10.68 17.09
C GLY A 116 -16.56 10.71 15.62
N LEU A 117 -15.56 10.78 14.75
CA LEU A 117 -15.72 10.76 13.31
C LEU A 117 -15.11 9.50 12.72
N LEU A 118 -15.83 8.88 11.79
CA LEU A 118 -15.28 7.91 10.85
C LEU A 118 -15.16 8.57 9.49
N ASP A 119 -13.93 8.74 9.03
CA ASP A 119 -13.61 9.22 7.70
C ASP A 119 -13.13 8.04 6.86
N ILE A 120 -13.94 7.67 5.86
CA ILE A 120 -13.57 6.68 4.85
C ILE A 120 -13.10 7.47 3.62
N ALA A 121 -11.79 7.48 3.41
CA ALA A 121 -11.17 8.14 2.28
C ALA A 121 -10.91 7.13 1.17
N VAL A 122 -11.43 7.41 -0.01
CA VAL A 122 -11.06 6.75 -1.27
C VAL A 122 -10.01 7.63 -1.91
N ASP A 123 -8.81 7.10 -2.07
CA ASP A 123 -7.63 7.83 -2.52
C ASP A 123 -6.99 7.04 -3.64
N LEU A 124 -7.21 7.48 -4.88
CA LEU A 124 -6.59 6.82 -6.01
C LEU A 124 -5.14 7.31 -6.14
N PRO A 125 -4.17 6.39 -6.31
CA PRO A 125 -2.80 6.73 -6.69
C PRO A 125 -2.72 7.87 -7.69
N GLU A 126 -1.88 8.88 -7.45
CA GLU A 126 -1.47 9.77 -8.53
C GLU A 126 -0.72 8.93 -9.57
N ARG A 127 -1.07 9.05 -10.85
CA ARG A 127 -0.21 8.56 -11.93
C ARG A 127 0.93 9.55 -12.09
N GLY A 128 2.13 9.11 -11.76
CA GLY A 128 3.34 9.90 -11.92
C GLY A 128 4.56 9.13 -11.43
N ASP A 129 5.73 9.69 -11.76
CA ASP A 129 7.06 9.31 -11.31
C ASP A 129 7.05 8.68 -9.89
N VAL A 130 7.56 7.47 -9.76
CA VAL A 130 7.70 6.72 -8.50
C VAL A 130 9.17 6.49 -8.21
N PHE A 131 9.61 6.98 -7.06
CA PHE A 131 10.98 6.80 -6.59
C PHE A 131 11.04 5.64 -5.60
N VAL A 132 11.93 4.68 -5.86
CA VAL A 132 12.25 3.57 -4.96
C VAL A 132 13.73 3.68 -4.62
N GLY A 133 14.01 4.16 -3.41
CA GLY A 133 15.36 4.18 -2.86
C GLY A 133 15.62 2.95 -2.01
N PHE A 134 16.74 2.26 -2.24
CA PHE A 134 17.15 1.06 -1.49
C PHE A 134 18.05 1.40 -0.30
N GLU A 135 18.09 2.66 0.12
CA GLU A 135 18.93 3.14 1.21
C GLU A 135 18.46 2.69 2.60
N ASP A 136 19.43 2.28 3.41
CA ASP A 136 19.40 2.02 4.87
C ASP A 136 18.18 1.23 5.40
N VAL A 137 18.26 -0.11 5.41
CA VAL A 137 17.40 -0.96 6.27
C VAL A 137 17.84 -0.89 7.74
N GLY A 138 17.84 0.32 8.27
CA GLY A 138 18.21 0.70 9.61
C GLY A 138 17.07 1.48 10.29
N GLN A 139 15.92 0.83 10.43
CA GLN A 139 14.64 1.34 10.97
C GLN A 139 13.75 2.06 9.94
N HIS A 140 12.58 1.43 9.74
CA HIS A 140 11.60 1.64 8.68
C HIS A 140 12.02 1.02 7.34
N ASP A 141 11.49 -0.21 7.14
CA ASP A 141 10.92 -0.62 5.84
C ASP A 141 10.48 0.62 5.07
N PHE A 142 10.85 0.70 3.79
CA PHE A 142 10.43 1.72 2.82
C PHE A 142 9.23 2.50 3.34
N PRO A 143 9.25 3.85 3.47
CA PRO A 143 8.01 4.57 3.58
C PRO A 143 7.23 4.22 2.30
N THR A 144 6.32 3.25 2.39
CA THR A 144 5.35 2.86 1.38
C THR A 144 4.33 4.01 1.31
N GLY A 145 4.83 5.16 0.89
CA GLY A 145 4.13 6.42 0.75
C GLY A 145 3.81 6.73 -0.70
N TYR A 146 4.39 6.00 -1.66
CA TYR A 146 3.84 5.97 -3.01
C TYR A 146 2.59 5.08 -3.00
N LYS A 147 1.46 5.76 -2.86
CA LYS A 147 0.12 5.22 -3.03
C LYS A 147 0.04 4.75 -4.48
N GLY A 148 0.29 3.48 -4.79
CA GLY A 148 0.30 3.01 -6.18
C GLY A 148 1.04 1.72 -6.47
N PHE A 149 1.98 1.29 -5.60
CA PHE A 149 2.74 0.06 -5.81
C PHE A 149 2.89 -0.79 -4.54
N ASP A 150 2.75 -2.12 -4.67
CA ASP A 150 3.03 -3.11 -3.62
C ASP A 150 4.16 -4.06 -4.06
N TRP A 151 5.04 -4.41 -3.13
CA TRP A 151 6.16 -5.32 -3.38
C TRP A 151 5.75 -6.74 -3.01
N GLY A 152 5.93 -7.68 -3.95
CA GLY A 152 5.54 -9.07 -3.72
C GLY A 152 6.23 -9.70 -2.52
N ALA A 153 5.51 -9.86 -1.42
CA ALA A 153 5.95 -10.65 -0.26
C ALA A 153 5.81 -12.15 -0.54
N TRP A 154 6.74 -12.75 -1.29
CA TRP A 154 6.80 -14.21 -1.43
C TRP A 154 7.84 -14.82 -0.47
N ARG A 155 7.36 -15.77 0.35
CA ARG A 155 8.02 -16.40 1.50
C ARG A 155 8.84 -17.63 1.09
N ASP A 156 9.66 -17.56 0.06
CA ASP A 156 10.47 -18.70 -0.39
C ASP A 156 11.96 -18.39 -0.61
N GLY A 157 12.57 -17.69 0.33
CA GLY A 157 13.95 -17.98 0.76
C GLY A 157 15.09 -17.67 -0.22
N ASP A 158 14.82 -17.01 -1.34
CA ASP A 158 15.83 -16.30 -2.12
C ASP A 158 15.95 -14.86 -1.57
N ASP A 159 16.34 -14.77 -0.29
CA ASP A 159 16.46 -13.52 0.45
C ASP A 159 17.61 -12.68 -0.16
N ALA A 160 17.26 -11.55 -0.76
CA ALA A 160 18.19 -10.49 -1.06
C ALA A 160 18.94 -10.12 0.24
N THR A 161 20.24 -10.41 0.30
CA THR A 161 21.07 -10.14 1.48
C THR A 161 21.45 -8.67 1.44
N VAL A 162 21.15 -7.93 2.50
CA VAL A 162 21.58 -6.53 2.60
C VAL A 162 23.03 -6.49 3.06
N HIS A 163 23.85 -5.72 2.36
CA HIS A 163 25.21 -5.37 2.74
C HIS A 163 25.29 -3.89 3.09
N GLU A 164 26.16 -3.57 4.04
CA GLU A 164 26.54 -2.22 4.45
C GLU A 164 28.03 -2.05 4.17
N GLU A 165 28.39 -1.02 3.41
CA GLU A 165 29.79 -0.67 3.14
C GLU A 165 30.32 0.37 4.13
N ALA A 166 31.65 0.51 4.16
CA ALA A 166 32.34 1.40 5.11
C ALA A 166 32.09 2.90 4.87
N ASP A 167 31.52 3.28 3.73
CA ASP A 167 31.10 4.64 3.39
C ASP A 167 29.64 4.94 3.75
N GLY A 168 28.90 3.94 4.25
CA GLY A 168 27.51 4.08 4.66
C GLY A 168 26.50 3.85 3.54
N ASN A 169 26.93 3.34 2.37
CA ASN A 169 26.01 2.86 1.34
C ASN A 169 25.52 1.45 1.66
N HIS A 170 24.24 1.19 1.42
CA HIS A 170 23.62 -0.12 1.60
C HIS A 170 23.14 -0.67 0.26
N TYR A 171 23.36 -1.96 0.01
CA TYR A 171 22.91 -2.62 -1.21
C TYR A 171 22.36 -4.01 -0.97
N LEU A 172 21.49 -4.46 -1.87
CA LEU A 172 21.04 -5.85 -1.95
C LEU A 172 22.09 -6.68 -2.71
N SER A 173 22.40 -7.88 -2.22
CA SER A 173 23.33 -8.82 -2.82
C SER A 173 22.87 -10.27 -2.67
N GLY A 174 23.29 -11.13 -3.61
CA GLY A 174 22.98 -12.55 -3.66
C GLY A 174 22.07 -12.92 -4.82
N GLY A 175 22.53 -13.80 -5.72
CA GLY A 175 21.72 -14.54 -6.69
C GLY A 175 20.86 -13.72 -7.67
N VAL A 176 20.11 -14.45 -8.50
CA VAL A 176 19.03 -13.89 -9.31
C VAL A 176 17.94 -13.45 -8.34
N PHE A 177 17.71 -12.15 -8.17
CA PHE A 177 16.59 -11.66 -7.39
C PHE A 177 15.40 -11.39 -8.29
N TRP A 178 14.31 -12.07 -8.00
CA TRP A 178 13.05 -11.95 -8.69
C TRP A 178 12.12 -11.11 -7.83
N THR A 179 11.90 -9.86 -8.21
CA THR A 179 10.99 -8.97 -7.46
C THR A 179 9.85 -8.52 -8.36
N PRO A 180 8.61 -8.99 -8.10
CA PRO A 180 7.45 -8.47 -8.77
C PRO A 180 6.99 -7.16 -8.12
N ILE A 181 6.76 -6.14 -8.94
CA ILE A 181 6.22 -4.84 -8.54
C ILE A 181 4.81 -4.73 -9.09
N TYR A 182 3.82 -4.74 -8.19
CA TYR A 182 2.41 -4.70 -8.53
C TYR A 182 1.85 -3.29 -8.41
N SER A 183 0.81 -2.98 -9.18
CA SER A 183 -0.06 -1.85 -8.87
C SER A 183 -0.78 -2.05 -7.52
N ALA A 184 -1.09 -0.95 -6.84
CA ALA A 184 -1.77 -0.97 -5.55
C ALA A 184 -3.24 -1.45 -5.63
N ASP A 185 -3.89 -1.31 -6.78
CA ASP A 185 -5.26 -1.75 -7.04
C ASP A 185 -5.33 -3.10 -7.78
N GLY A 186 -4.18 -3.72 -8.04
CA GLY A 186 -4.07 -4.96 -8.82
C GLY A 186 -4.49 -4.82 -10.29
N GLY A 187 -4.76 -3.60 -10.78
CA GLY A 187 -5.07 -3.29 -12.16
C GLY A 187 -3.81 -3.02 -13.00
N PRO A 188 -3.89 -3.02 -14.34
CA PRO A 188 -2.70 -2.84 -15.13
C PRO A 188 -2.25 -1.37 -15.18
N PHE A 189 -0.94 -1.13 -15.22
CA PHE A 189 -0.30 0.17 -15.37
C PHE A 189 0.63 0.19 -16.58
N GLN A 190 0.89 1.38 -17.12
CA GLN A 190 1.89 1.57 -18.17
C GLN A 190 3.15 2.14 -17.51
N ILE A 191 4.34 1.67 -17.89
CA ILE A 191 5.59 2.36 -17.56
C ILE A 191 6.09 2.97 -18.85
N GLU A 192 6.24 4.29 -18.85
CA GLU A 192 6.82 5.01 -19.97
C GLU A 192 8.33 4.96 -19.91
N GLN A 193 8.93 5.14 -18.74
CA GLN A 193 10.38 5.14 -18.58
C GLN A 193 10.76 4.61 -17.20
N PHE A 194 11.96 4.10 -17.02
CA PHE A 194 12.53 4.01 -15.68
C PHE A 194 14.03 4.25 -15.70
N GLU A 195 14.56 4.75 -14.60
CA GLU A 195 15.97 5.03 -14.39
C GLU A 195 16.55 4.01 -13.41
N VAL A 196 17.76 3.54 -13.70
CA VAL A 196 18.52 2.62 -12.84
C VAL A 196 19.94 3.13 -12.65
N ALA A 197 20.41 3.13 -11.40
CA ALA A 197 21.79 3.43 -11.05
C ALA A 197 22.44 2.22 -10.36
N ASN A 198 23.72 1.99 -10.63
CA ASN A 198 24.50 0.93 -10.01
C ASN A 198 25.36 1.53 -8.88
N GLY A 199 25.26 0.93 -7.68
CA GLY A 199 25.99 1.37 -6.49
C GLY A 199 27.50 1.11 -6.54
N THR A 200 27.97 0.37 -7.54
CA THR A 200 29.37 -0.05 -7.64
C THR A 200 30.02 0.41 -8.93
N SER A 201 31.23 0.95 -8.82
CA SER A 201 32.00 1.45 -9.97
C SER A 201 32.70 0.35 -10.81
N ASN A 202 32.49 -0.93 -10.50
CA ASN A 202 33.32 -2.02 -11.03
C ASN A 202 32.55 -3.18 -11.67
N TYR A 203 31.22 -3.15 -11.69
CA TYR A 203 30.41 -4.28 -12.16
C TYR A 203 29.35 -3.80 -13.16
N ASP A 204 29.38 -4.34 -14.38
CA ASP A 204 28.25 -4.21 -15.28
C ASP A 204 27.24 -5.33 -15.00
N ASN A 205 25.95 -5.01 -15.05
CA ASN A 205 24.86 -5.97 -14.89
C ASN A 205 23.99 -5.99 -16.14
N VAL A 206 23.37 -7.12 -16.43
CA VAL A 206 22.24 -7.20 -17.36
C VAL A 206 20.97 -7.21 -16.51
N LEU A 207 20.14 -6.19 -16.67
CA LEU A 207 18.81 -6.11 -16.10
C LEU A 207 17.80 -6.57 -17.15
N THR A 208 17.15 -7.69 -16.89
CA THR A 208 15.98 -8.19 -17.60
C THR A 208 14.71 -7.66 -16.93
N ILE A 209 13.78 -7.19 -17.76
CA ILE A 209 12.54 -6.56 -17.31
C ILE A 209 11.42 -7.19 -18.10
N GLU A 210 10.53 -7.89 -17.39
CA GLU A 210 9.34 -8.44 -18.00
C GLU A 210 8.10 -7.71 -17.49
N GLY A 211 7.30 -7.21 -18.41
CA GLY A 211 5.95 -6.79 -18.12
C GLY A 211 4.98 -7.95 -18.29
N ARG A 212 4.17 -8.22 -17.26
CA ARG A 212 3.21 -9.33 -17.29
C ARG A 212 1.78 -8.84 -17.19
N LEU A 213 0.90 -9.43 -17.99
CA LEU A 213 -0.54 -9.18 -18.01
C LEU A 213 -1.27 -10.53 -18.05
N ASN A 214 -2.10 -10.81 -17.05
CA ASN A 214 -2.79 -12.07 -16.82
C ASN A 214 -1.83 -13.27 -16.89
N ASP A 215 -0.71 -13.20 -16.14
CA ASP A 215 0.41 -14.16 -16.14
C ASP A 215 1.20 -14.30 -17.45
N ASN A 216 0.80 -13.62 -18.53
CA ASN A 216 1.49 -13.65 -19.81
C ASN A 216 2.51 -12.53 -19.89
N ILE A 217 3.72 -12.84 -20.37
CA ILE A 217 4.71 -11.81 -20.72
C ILE A 217 4.16 -11.03 -21.93
N VAL A 218 3.92 -9.73 -21.75
CA VAL A 218 3.54 -8.83 -22.85
C VAL A 218 4.72 -8.03 -23.38
N PHE A 219 5.75 -7.82 -22.55
CA PHE A 219 7.06 -7.40 -23.03
C PHE A 219 8.18 -7.99 -22.20
N SER A 220 9.35 -8.12 -22.82
CA SER A 220 10.61 -8.46 -22.15
C SER A 220 11.72 -7.69 -22.84
N THR A 221 12.51 -6.95 -22.06
CA THR A 221 13.69 -6.25 -22.55
C THR A 221 14.86 -6.51 -21.62
N THR A 222 16.07 -6.52 -22.18
CA THR A 222 17.30 -6.59 -21.41
C THR A 222 18.10 -5.32 -21.62
N VAL A 223 18.65 -4.77 -20.54
CA VAL A 223 19.50 -3.60 -20.58
C VAL A 223 20.79 -3.88 -19.83
N THR A 224 21.91 -3.55 -20.43
CA THR A 224 23.20 -3.59 -19.74
C THR A 224 23.36 -2.32 -18.94
N VAL A 225 23.24 -2.42 -17.62
CA VAL A 225 23.55 -1.35 -16.67
C VAL A 225 25.05 -1.36 -16.43
N THR A 226 25.73 -0.41 -17.06
CA THR A 226 27.18 -0.26 -16.87
C THR A 226 27.46 0.53 -15.60
N ALA A 227 28.51 0.13 -14.89
CA ALA A 227 29.04 0.88 -13.76
C ALA A 227 29.68 2.19 -14.22
N ASP A 228 28.86 3.17 -14.59
CA ASP A 228 29.24 4.58 -14.49
C ASP A 228 28.92 5.03 -13.06
N SER A 229 29.60 6.04 -12.52
CA SER A 229 29.41 6.45 -11.12
C SER A 229 27.94 6.58 -10.72
N ILE A 230 27.61 6.32 -9.44
CA ILE A 230 26.26 6.39 -8.83
C ILE A 230 25.46 7.64 -9.25
N ASP A 231 26.16 8.72 -9.62
CA ASP A 231 25.60 9.99 -10.06
C ASP A 231 25.00 10.01 -11.48
N ASP A 232 25.22 8.99 -12.32
CA ASP A 232 24.75 8.93 -13.72
C ASP A 232 23.73 7.80 -13.94
N PRO A 233 22.43 8.01 -13.62
CA PRO A 233 21.39 7.02 -13.84
C PRO A 233 21.18 6.73 -15.33
N GLN A 234 20.89 5.47 -15.65
CA GLN A 234 20.55 5.05 -17.01
C GLN A 234 19.05 5.11 -17.23
N LEU A 235 18.60 5.98 -18.14
CA LEU A 235 17.21 6.09 -18.55
C LEU A 235 16.84 5.02 -19.58
N ILE A 236 15.78 4.28 -19.31
CA ILE A 236 15.27 3.20 -20.16
C ILE A 236 13.82 3.49 -20.52
N ASP A 237 13.56 3.75 -21.80
CA ASP A 237 12.24 4.05 -22.35
C ASP A 237 11.46 2.76 -22.64
N LEU A 238 10.32 2.61 -21.97
CA LEU A 238 9.38 1.49 -22.06
C LEU A 238 8.01 1.88 -22.66
N SER A 239 7.84 3.13 -23.10
CA SER A 239 6.55 3.69 -23.53
C SER A 239 5.87 2.92 -24.68
N ALA A 240 6.63 2.13 -25.44
CA ALA A 240 6.12 1.34 -26.56
C ALA A 240 5.43 0.03 -26.18
N TYR A 241 5.50 -0.41 -24.91
CA TYR A 241 5.17 -1.79 -24.53
C TYR A 241 3.74 -2.02 -23.98
N GLY A 242 2.97 -0.96 -23.69
CA GLY A 242 1.56 -1.05 -23.29
C GLY A 242 1.32 -1.32 -21.79
N GLU A 243 0.10 -1.72 -21.43
CA GLU A 243 -0.34 -1.92 -20.04
C GLU A 243 0.06 -3.31 -19.48
N ILE A 244 0.41 -3.37 -18.19
CA ILE A 244 0.88 -4.57 -17.47
C ILE A 244 0.33 -4.63 -16.05
N ASP A 245 0.05 -5.81 -15.50
CA ASP A 245 -0.35 -5.99 -14.10
C ASP A 245 0.81 -5.77 -13.13
N TYR A 246 2.00 -6.25 -13.51
CA TYR A 246 3.21 -6.11 -12.73
C TYR A 246 4.47 -6.19 -13.59
N LEU A 247 5.54 -5.59 -13.06
CA LEU A 247 6.90 -5.80 -13.56
C LEU A 247 7.59 -6.92 -12.83
N LEU A 248 8.44 -7.62 -13.55
CA LEU A 248 9.40 -8.57 -13.02
C LEU A 248 10.78 -8.05 -13.36
N LEU A 249 11.55 -7.74 -12.32
CA LEU A 249 12.95 -7.36 -12.43
C LEU A 249 13.80 -8.59 -12.13
N ASP A 250 14.70 -8.90 -13.06
CA ASP A 250 15.69 -9.96 -12.96
C ASP A 250 17.03 -9.38 -13.38
N SER A 251 18.09 -9.62 -12.61
CA SER A 251 19.41 -9.14 -13.00
C SER A 251 20.49 -10.18 -12.84
N GLU A 252 21.41 -10.15 -13.79
CA GLU A 252 22.56 -11.05 -13.85
C GLU A 252 23.85 -10.23 -14.01
N PRO A 253 24.90 -10.54 -13.24
CA PRO A 253 26.20 -9.89 -13.41
C PRO A 253 26.83 -10.27 -14.75
N ILE A 254 27.48 -9.31 -15.42
CA ILE A 254 28.28 -9.60 -16.60
C ILE A 254 29.60 -10.23 -16.16
N VAL A 255 29.70 -11.55 -16.30
CA VAL A 255 30.91 -12.30 -15.96
C VAL A 255 32.01 -11.97 -16.97
N THR A 256 33.01 -11.19 -16.56
CA THR A 256 34.27 -11.03 -17.30
C THR A 256 35.33 -11.91 -16.65
N ASP A 257 36.28 -12.45 -17.43
CA ASP A 257 37.32 -13.43 -17.02
C ASP A 257 38.29 -12.91 -15.90
N THR A 258 38.05 -11.70 -15.38
CA THR A 258 38.80 -11.06 -14.29
C THR A 258 38.04 -10.92 -12.98
N SER A 259 36.74 -11.24 -12.92
CA SER A 259 35.99 -11.23 -11.65
C SER A 259 36.33 -12.49 -10.85
N GLY A 260 36.93 -12.31 -9.67
CA GLY A 260 37.27 -13.40 -8.75
C GLY A 260 36.04 -14.21 -8.28
N PRO A 261 36.25 -15.34 -7.58
CA PRO A 261 35.21 -16.34 -7.30
C PRO A 261 34.16 -15.93 -6.26
N ASP A 262 34.24 -14.76 -5.66
CA ASP A 262 33.39 -14.37 -4.54
C ASP A 262 32.71 -13.02 -4.86
N TYR A 263 31.39 -12.96 -4.66
CA TYR A 263 30.45 -11.84 -4.85
C TYR A 263 29.81 -11.71 -6.25
N PHE A 264 28.83 -12.59 -6.50
CA PHE A 264 27.82 -12.44 -7.55
C PHE A 264 26.53 -11.94 -6.91
N GLY A 265 26.34 -10.62 -6.88
CA GLY A 265 25.08 -9.99 -6.55
C GLY A 265 25.00 -8.67 -7.31
N ALA A 266 23.93 -8.45 -8.07
CA ALA A 266 23.71 -7.15 -8.69
C ALA A 266 23.31 -6.15 -7.59
N GLN A 267 23.96 -4.98 -7.60
CA GLN A 267 23.81 -3.96 -6.57
C GLN A 267 23.22 -2.70 -7.23
N TYR A 268 21.96 -2.39 -6.90
CA TYR A 268 21.29 -1.19 -7.38
C TYR A 268 20.91 -0.33 -6.19
N ASP A 269 21.15 0.98 -6.32
CA ASP A 269 20.92 1.93 -5.23
C ASP A 269 19.53 2.57 -5.34
N ASN A 270 19.08 2.87 -6.57
CA ASN A 270 17.81 3.56 -6.82
C ASN A 270 17.14 3.08 -8.12
N PHE A 271 15.82 2.90 -8.08
CA PHE A 271 14.96 2.87 -9.27
C PHE A 271 14.01 4.05 -9.26
N HIS A 272 13.78 4.64 -10.43
CA HIS A 272 12.78 5.69 -10.61
C HIS A 272 11.90 5.33 -11.80
N PHE A 273 10.62 5.05 -11.58
CA PHE A 273 9.67 4.60 -12.59
C PHE A 273 8.76 5.75 -13.01
N ILE A 274 8.64 6.02 -14.30
CA ILE A 274 7.71 6.99 -14.87
C ILE A 274 6.53 6.20 -15.45
N VAL A 275 5.34 6.39 -14.89
CA VAL A 275 4.11 5.60 -15.12
C VAL A 275 2.92 6.43 -15.60
#